data_AF-A0A374HXD6-F1
#
_entry.id   AF-A0A374HXD6-F1
#
_cell.length_a   1.000
_cell.length_b   1.000
_cell.length_c   1.000
_cell.angle_alpha   90.00
_cell.angle_beta   90.00
_cell.angle_gamma   90.00
#
_symmetry.space_group_name_H-M   'P 1'
#
loop_
_entity.id
_entity.type
_entity.pdbx_description
1 polymer ?
#
loop_
_entity_poly.entity_id
_entity_poly.type
_entity_poly.pdbx_seq_one_letter_code
_entity_poly.pdbx_strand_id
1 'polypeptide(L)'
;MNGIKFRKRKVVLFMLVIIMVNQLFAIQKIYAVEKNDVKVAYREFLSEQNLLWTNRYTTDEGIKFRLEDLNKDGKQELLIYDECGSNATGQLAVYAYINGKVKYMASYPLWKVTFYRNKVGFVYSEIYRDGYEKRYQVYTGKKIKTKFSCQGFYDQSMKKAVESYYDSKGNNVSKKTFKNQIRKLKKKGKKLTISEGANNMYLNNKDNCDKYILSKK
;
A
#
# COMPACT_ATOMS: atom_id res chain seq x y z
N MET A 1 -17.98 26.46 53.26
CA MET A 1 -17.30 27.08 52.08
C MET A 1 -16.72 26.09 51.04
N ASN A 2 -16.99 24.78 51.09
CA ASN A 2 -16.39 23.80 50.14
C ASN A 2 -17.24 23.46 48.89
N GLY A 3 -18.55 23.74 48.89
CA GLY A 3 -19.44 23.38 47.76
C GLY A 3 -19.25 24.21 46.49
N ILE A 4 -18.90 25.50 46.62
CA ILE A 4 -18.77 26.43 45.48
C ILE A 4 -17.50 26.16 44.67
N LYS A 5 -16.37 25.81 45.32
CA LYS A 5 -15.13 25.41 44.65
C LYS A 5 -15.28 24.09 43.88
N PHE A 6 -16.05 23.13 44.41
CA PHE A 6 -16.33 21.85 43.73
C PHE A 6 -17.24 22.03 42.51
N ARG A 7 -18.25 22.91 42.60
CA ARG A 7 -19.17 23.20 41.48
C ARG A 7 -18.44 23.88 40.31
N LYS A 8 -17.57 24.85 40.59
CA LYS A 8 -16.74 25.52 39.56
C LYS A 8 -15.76 24.56 38.87
N ARG A 9 -15.13 23.64 39.63
CA ARG A 9 -14.24 22.61 39.04
C ARG A 9 -14.97 21.64 38.12
N LYS A 10 -16.20 21.22 38.46
CA LYS A 10 -17.01 20.35 37.59
C LYS A 10 -17.43 21.05 36.28
N VAL A 11 -17.77 22.34 36.33
CA VAL A 11 -18.14 23.13 35.13
C VAL A 11 -16.95 23.31 34.19
N VAL A 12 -15.75 23.59 34.70
CA VAL A 12 -14.54 23.72 33.88
C VAL A 12 -14.17 22.38 33.23
N LEU A 13 -14.30 21.26 33.95
CA LEU A 13 -14.04 19.94 33.40
C LEU A 13 -15.03 19.60 32.27
N PHE A 14 -16.31 19.96 32.43
CA PHE A 14 -17.34 19.73 31.43
C PHE A 14 -17.10 20.55 30.16
N MET A 15 -16.68 21.82 30.30
CA MET A 15 -16.29 22.66 29.16
C MET A 15 -15.08 22.10 28.41
N LEU A 16 -14.05 21.62 29.11
CA LEU A 16 -12.88 21.00 28.48
C LEU A 16 -13.25 19.75 27.68
N VAL A 17 -14.13 18.91 28.21
CA VAL A 17 -14.64 17.73 27.49
C VAL A 17 -15.40 18.14 26.23
N ILE A 18 -16.26 19.16 26.30
CA ILE A 18 -16.99 19.67 25.13
C ILE A 18 -16.02 20.21 24.06
N ILE A 19 -14.98 20.93 24.46
CA ILE A 19 -13.96 21.45 23.53
C ILE A 19 -13.19 20.31 22.86
N MET A 20 -12.75 19.29 23.61
CA MET A 20 -12.04 18.14 23.04
C MET A 20 -12.93 17.32 22.09
N VAL A 21 -14.22 17.16 22.41
CA VAL A 21 -15.19 16.49 21.54
C VAL A 21 -15.42 17.28 20.25
N ASN A 22 -15.57 18.60 20.33
CA ASN A 22 -15.71 19.46 19.14
C ASN A 22 -14.45 19.45 18.26
N GLN A 23 -13.26 19.48 18.87
CA GLN A 23 -11.99 19.34 18.14
C GLN A 23 -11.89 17.98 17.43
N LEU A 24 -12.32 16.90 18.08
CA LEU A 24 -12.35 15.57 17.48
C LEU A 24 -13.28 15.50 16.26
N PHE A 25 -14.47 16.09 16.32
CA PHE A 25 -15.40 16.16 15.19
C PHE A 25 -14.87 17.02 14.03
N ALA A 26 -14.23 18.17 14.33
CA ALA A 26 -13.61 19.00 13.32
C ALA A 26 -12.47 18.27 12.60
N ILE A 27 -11.63 17.56 13.34
CA ILE A 27 -10.57 16.70 12.80
C ILE A 27 -11.18 15.61 11.91
N GLN A 28 -12.17 14.87 12.39
CA GLN A 28 -12.85 13.83 11.59
C GLN A 28 -13.44 14.39 10.29
N LYS A 29 -14.01 15.59 10.32
CA LYS A 29 -14.57 16.25 9.13
C LYS A 29 -13.48 16.64 8.11
N ILE A 30 -12.37 17.22 8.56
CA ILE A 30 -11.23 17.55 7.68
C ILE A 30 -10.66 16.29 7.03
N TYR A 31 -10.47 15.22 7.81
CA TYR A 31 -10.01 13.93 7.30
C TYR A 31 -10.99 13.32 6.28
N ALA A 32 -12.30 13.50 6.46
CA ALA A 32 -13.31 13.01 5.52
C ALA A 32 -13.32 13.79 4.19
N VAL A 33 -13.14 15.11 4.24
CA VAL A 33 -13.02 15.96 3.03
C VAL A 33 -11.76 15.59 2.26
N GLU A 34 -10.60 15.53 2.93
CA GLU A 34 -9.34 15.14 2.29
C GLU A 34 -9.41 13.73 1.66
N LYS A 35 -10.12 12.80 2.30
CA LYS A 35 -10.33 11.44 1.77
C LYS A 35 -11.20 11.42 0.51
N ASN A 36 -12.20 12.30 0.41
CA ASN A 36 -12.99 12.46 -0.80
C ASN A 36 -12.16 13.11 -1.92
N ASP A 37 -11.35 14.11 -1.60
CA ASP A 37 -10.48 14.77 -2.58
C ASP A 37 -9.45 13.79 -3.18
N VAL A 38 -8.86 12.92 -2.35
CA VAL A 38 -7.94 11.85 -2.81
C VAL A 38 -8.62 10.91 -3.81
N LYS A 39 -9.86 10.49 -3.52
CA LYS A 39 -10.61 9.57 -4.37
C LYS A 39 -11.00 10.21 -5.70
N VAL A 40 -11.39 11.48 -5.69
CA VAL A 40 -11.65 12.26 -6.91
C VAL A 40 -10.38 12.35 -7.75
N ALA A 41 -9.25 12.69 -7.14
CA ALA A 41 -7.96 12.76 -7.84
C ALA A 41 -7.54 11.43 -8.47
N TYR A 42 -7.78 10.29 -7.80
CA TYR A 42 -7.52 8.98 -8.41
C TYR A 42 -8.45 8.67 -9.58
N ARG A 43 -9.72 9.08 -9.52
CA ARG A 43 -10.65 8.89 -10.64
C ARG A 43 -10.25 9.73 -11.85
N GLU A 44 -9.90 10.99 -11.62
CA GLU A 44 -9.39 11.88 -12.67
C GLU A 44 -8.13 11.28 -13.30
N PHE A 45 -7.16 10.87 -12.48
CA PHE A 45 -5.94 10.21 -12.94
C PHE A 45 -6.25 8.98 -13.80
N LEU A 46 -7.13 8.08 -13.35
CA LEU A 46 -7.51 6.87 -14.10
C LEU A 46 -8.29 7.15 -15.40
N SER A 47 -8.87 8.35 -15.54
CA SER A 47 -9.55 8.78 -16.77
C SER A 47 -8.62 9.47 -17.78
N GLU A 48 -7.37 9.72 -17.41
CA GLU A 48 -6.38 10.28 -18.33
C GLU A 48 -6.16 9.32 -19.49
N GLN A 49 -6.24 9.85 -20.72
CA GLN A 49 -6.02 9.09 -21.95
C GLN A 49 -4.61 8.46 -22.01
N ASN A 50 -3.66 9.07 -21.30
CA ASN A 50 -2.26 8.68 -21.25
C ASN A 50 -1.82 8.59 -19.79
N LEU A 51 -2.00 7.43 -19.17
CA LEU A 51 -1.51 7.19 -17.82
C LEU A 51 0.02 7.11 -17.85
N LEU A 52 0.69 8.11 -17.26
CA LEU A 52 2.15 8.10 -17.14
C LEU A 52 2.58 6.96 -16.22
N TRP A 53 3.01 5.87 -16.84
CA TRP A 53 3.51 4.67 -16.20
C TRP A 53 5.03 4.69 -16.17
N THR A 54 5.64 5.10 -15.05
CA THR A 54 7.10 5.18 -14.89
C THR A 54 7.78 6.10 -15.92
N ASN A 55 8.11 5.58 -17.10
CA ASN A 55 8.73 6.25 -18.23
C ASN A 55 7.97 6.05 -19.56
N ARG A 56 6.79 5.43 -19.57
CA ARG A 56 5.96 5.20 -20.76
C ARG A 56 4.50 5.53 -20.49
N TYR A 57 3.75 5.90 -21.52
CA TYR A 57 2.29 5.99 -21.42
C TYR A 57 1.67 4.65 -21.78
N THR A 58 0.70 4.18 -20.99
CA THR A 58 -0.11 3.01 -21.34
C THR A 58 -1.47 3.49 -21.84
N THR A 59 -1.92 2.94 -22.96
CA THR A 59 -3.19 3.26 -23.64
C THR A 59 -4.16 2.09 -23.60
N ASP A 60 -3.85 1.02 -22.86
CA ASP A 60 -4.54 -0.26 -23.02
C ASP A 60 -5.90 -0.31 -22.32
N GLU A 61 -6.90 -0.80 -23.05
CA GLU A 61 -8.27 -1.08 -22.58
C GLU A 61 -8.34 -2.18 -21.48
N GLY A 62 -7.20 -2.73 -21.05
CA GLY A 62 -7.10 -3.83 -20.08
C GLY A 62 -6.61 -3.44 -18.69
N ILE A 63 -6.34 -2.16 -18.42
CA ILE A 63 -5.79 -1.73 -17.13
C ILE A 63 -6.75 -2.08 -15.99
N LYS A 64 -6.22 -2.64 -14.91
CA LYS A 64 -6.99 -2.93 -13.68
C LYS A 64 -6.51 -2.06 -12.53
N PHE A 65 -7.40 -1.72 -11.61
CA PHE A 65 -7.07 -0.93 -10.44
C PHE A 65 -7.63 -1.51 -9.15
N ARG A 66 -7.08 -1.05 -8.01
CA ARG A 66 -7.62 -1.30 -6.68
C ARG A 66 -7.08 -0.25 -5.69
N LEU A 67 -7.88 0.08 -4.67
CA LEU A 67 -7.46 0.94 -3.57
C LEU A 67 -7.12 0.11 -2.32
N GLU A 68 -5.93 0.30 -1.75
CA GLU A 68 -5.50 -0.34 -0.50
C GLU A 68 -4.71 0.62 0.38
N ASP A 69 -5.01 0.65 1.67
CA ASP A 69 -4.23 1.40 2.66
C ASP A 69 -2.99 0.59 3.06
N LEU A 70 -1.81 0.97 2.55
CA LEU A 70 -0.57 0.19 2.66
C LEU A 70 0.26 0.54 3.90
N ASN A 71 0.13 1.77 4.41
CA ASN A 71 0.87 2.28 5.57
C ASN A 71 0.03 2.42 6.85
N LYS A 72 -1.26 2.05 6.81
CA LYS A 72 -2.20 2.10 7.94
C LYS A 72 -2.50 3.52 8.44
N ASP A 73 -2.40 4.54 7.59
CA ASP A 73 -2.74 5.92 7.96
C ASP A 73 -4.21 6.28 7.68
N GLY A 74 -4.97 5.35 7.11
CA GLY A 74 -6.38 5.54 6.75
C GLY A 74 -6.62 6.17 5.37
N LYS A 75 -5.55 6.56 4.67
CA LYS A 75 -5.56 6.94 3.25
C LYS A 75 -5.20 5.72 2.43
N GLN A 76 -5.89 5.54 1.31
CA GLN A 76 -5.64 4.40 0.42
C GLN A 76 -4.67 4.82 -0.69
N GLU A 77 -3.73 3.96 -1.00
CA GLU A 77 -2.92 4.02 -2.20
C GLU A 77 -3.67 3.39 -3.37
N LEU A 78 -3.40 3.89 -4.57
CA LEU A 78 -3.92 3.38 -5.82
C LEU A 78 -2.94 2.34 -6.39
N LEU A 79 -3.40 1.11 -6.53
CA LEU A 79 -2.72 0.03 -7.23
C LEU A 79 -3.24 -0.03 -8.66
N ILE A 80 -2.35 -0.04 -9.64
CA ILE A 80 -2.69 -0.19 -11.05
C ILE A 80 -1.93 -1.38 -11.62
N TYR A 81 -2.61 -2.23 -12.38
CA TYR A 81 -2.02 -3.35 -13.11
C TYR A 81 -2.19 -3.13 -14.61
N ASP A 82 -1.09 -3.28 -15.33
CA ASP A 82 -0.99 -3.27 -16.79
C ASP A 82 -0.47 -4.64 -17.24
N GLU A 83 -1.29 -5.36 -18.01
CA GLU A 83 -0.94 -6.70 -18.55
C GLU A 83 0.15 -6.61 -19.61
N CYS A 84 0.16 -5.54 -20.40
CA CYS A 84 1.20 -5.23 -21.38
C CYS A 84 2.42 -4.56 -20.74
N GLY A 85 2.50 -4.59 -19.41
CA GLY A 85 3.66 -4.27 -18.57
C GLY A 85 4.98 -4.79 -19.16
N SER A 86 6.13 -4.21 -18.80
CA SER A 86 7.44 -4.55 -19.37
C SER A 86 7.93 -6.00 -19.13
N ASN A 87 7.06 -6.93 -18.71
CA ASN A 87 7.37 -8.33 -18.40
C ASN A 87 6.19 -9.22 -18.81
N ALA A 88 6.47 -10.50 -19.09
CA ALA A 88 5.46 -11.49 -19.54
C ALA A 88 4.26 -11.69 -18.58
N THR A 89 4.41 -11.33 -17.30
CA THR A 89 3.38 -11.47 -16.27
C THR A 89 2.63 -10.17 -15.96
N GLY A 90 2.83 -9.13 -16.78
CA GLY A 90 2.36 -7.78 -16.54
C GLY A 90 3.10 -7.08 -15.39
N GLN A 91 2.64 -5.88 -15.05
CA GLN A 91 3.30 -5.04 -14.06
C GLN A 91 2.29 -4.35 -13.14
N LEU A 92 2.56 -4.38 -11.83
CA LEU A 92 1.77 -3.71 -10.81
C LEU A 92 2.49 -2.44 -10.35
N ALA A 93 1.90 -1.27 -10.54
CA ALA A 93 2.36 0.01 -10.01
C ALA A 93 1.59 0.42 -8.76
N VAL A 94 2.27 1.16 -7.89
CA VAL A 94 1.73 1.77 -6.68
C VAL A 94 1.81 3.28 -6.83
N TYR A 95 0.68 3.95 -6.63
CA TYR A 95 0.54 5.40 -6.60
C TYR A 95 0.00 5.85 -5.24
N ALA A 96 0.44 7.02 -4.79
CA ALA A 96 -0.04 7.65 -3.57
C ALA A 96 -0.38 9.11 -3.80
N TYR A 97 -1.39 9.62 -3.08
CA TYR A 97 -1.71 11.04 -3.09
C TYR A 97 -0.85 11.79 -2.07
N ILE A 98 0.08 12.62 -2.55
CA ILE A 98 1.06 13.33 -1.72
C ILE A 98 1.13 14.79 -2.16
N ASN A 99 0.88 15.71 -1.23
CA ASN A 99 0.90 17.16 -1.45
C ASN A 99 0.01 17.59 -2.62
N GLY A 100 -1.25 17.13 -2.63
CA GLY A 100 -2.24 17.54 -3.63
C GLY A 100 -2.13 16.83 -4.99
N LYS A 101 -1.22 15.86 -5.15
CA LYS A 101 -0.96 15.20 -6.44
C LYS A 101 -0.86 13.69 -6.29
N VAL A 102 -1.37 12.96 -7.28
CA VAL A 102 -1.10 11.52 -7.46
C VAL A 102 0.36 11.34 -7.88
N LYS A 103 1.12 10.55 -7.13
CA LYS A 103 2.55 10.30 -7.36
C LYS A 103 2.84 8.82 -7.49
N TYR A 104 3.64 8.47 -8.50
CA TYR A 104 4.22 7.14 -8.64
C TYR A 104 5.17 6.82 -7.47
N MET A 105 5.08 5.62 -6.93
CA MET A 105 5.87 5.19 -5.76
C MET A 105 6.83 4.05 -6.08
N ALA A 106 6.35 3.03 -6.81
CA ALA A 106 7.13 1.87 -7.24
C ALA A 106 6.31 1.03 -8.22
N SER A 107 6.98 0.15 -8.96
CA SER A 107 6.34 -0.88 -9.78
C SER A 107 7.03 -2.22 -9.62
N TYR A 108 6.29 -3.28 -9.91
CA TYR A 108 6.67 -4.67 -9.67
C TYR A 108 6.25 -5.52 -10.87
N PRO A 109 7.16 -6.27 -11.50
CA PRO A 109 6.79 -7.42 -12.33
C PRO A 109 5.81 -8.32 -11.55
N LEU A 110 4.60 -8.56 -12.08
CA LEU A 110 3.52 -9.16 -11.29
C LEU A 110 3.53 -10.68 -11.33
N TRP A 111 4.51 -11.28 -10.68
CA TRP A 111 4.40 -12.69 -10.25
C TRP A 111 3.50 -12.81 -9.03
N LYS A 112 3.92 -12.17 -7.93
CA LYS A 112 3.18 -12.20 -6.67
C LYS A 112 3.54 -11.05 -5.74
N VAL A 113 2.54 -10.27 -5.34
CA VAL A 113 2.62 -9.27 -4.27
C VAL A 113 1.62 -9.61 -3.18
N THR A 114 2.08 -9.75 -1.93
CA THR A 114 1.22 -10.01 -0.77
C THR A 114 1.26 -8.84 0.20
N PHE A 115 0.15 -8.11 0.27
CA PHE A 115 -0.09 -7.05 1.25
C PHE A 115 -0.62 -7.62 2.56
N TYR A 116 -0.29 -6.98 3.68
CA TYR A 116 -0.81 -7.33 5.01
C TYR A 116 -1.71 -6.20 5.50
N ARG A 117 -3.01 -6.25 5.18
CA ARG A 117 -4.00 -5.17 5.35
C ARG A 117 -4.19 -4.62 6.77
N ASN A 118 -3.65 -5.27 7.80
CA ASN A 118 -3.67 -4.78 9.19
C ASN A 118 -2.26 -4.58 9.76
N LYS A 119 -1.26 -4.47 8.88
CA LYS A 119 0.14 -4.20 9.18
C LYS A 119 0.66 -3.18 8.18
N VAL A 120 1.76 -2.55 8.55
CA VAL A 120 2.50 -1.69 7.64
C VAL A 120 3.37 -2.59 6.77
N GLY A 121 3.25 -2.47 5.45
CA GLY A 121 4.11 -3.14 4.48
C GLY A 121 3.54 -4.39 3.80
N PHE A 122 4.31 -4.87 2.83
CA PHE A 122 3.95 -5.96 1.93
C PHE A 122 5.18 -6.78 1.54
N VAL A 123 4.93 -7.97 1.00
CA VAL A 123 5.96 -8.84 0.43
C VAL A 123 5.84 -8.78 -1.07
N TYR A 124 6.93 -8.37 -1.70
CA TYR A 124 7.16 -8.60 -3.10
C TYR A 124 7.89 -9.93 -3.31
N SER A 125 7.52 -10.68 -4.34
CA SER A 125 8.25 -11.88 -4.77
C SER A 125 8.29 -11.95 -6.28
N GLU A 126 9.47 -12.21 -6.80
CA GLU A 126 9.77 -12.34 -8.21
C GLU A 126 10.48 -13.66 -8.45
N ILE A 127 10.19 -14.29 -9.59
CA ILE A 127 10.89 -15.46 -10.08
C ILE A 127 11.46 -15.09 -11.44
N TYR A 128 12.74 -15.37 -11.62
CA TYR A 128 13.47 -15.24 -12.87
C TYR A 128 13.97 -16.62 -13.31
N ARG A 129 14.43 -16.75 -14.55
CA ARG A 129 14.78 -18.04 -15.15
C ARG A 129 15.76 -18.86 -14.31
N ASP A 130 16.72 -18.18 -13.68
CA ASP A 130 17.84 -18.72 -12.92
C ASP A 130 17.74 -18.48 -11.41
N GLY A 131 16.62 -17.95 -10.91
CA GLY A 131 16.48 -17.72 -9.49
C GLY A 131 15.20 -17.02 -9.04
N TYR A 132 15.25 -16.44 -7.84
CA TYR A 132 14.13 -15.72 -7.26
C TYR A 132 14.59 -14.64 -6.29
N GLU A 133 13.81 -13.57 -6.22
CA GLU A 133 13.97 -12.52 -5.22
C GLU A 133 12.70 -12.39 -4.38
N LYS A 134 12.87 -12.17 -3.08
CA LYS A 134 11.78 -11.80 -2.17
C LYS A 134 12.18 -10.61 -1.35
N ARG A 135 11.32 -9.59 -1.32
CA ARG A 135 11.53 -8.39 -0.50
C ARG A 135 10.34 -8.19 0.44
N TYR A 136 10.62 -7.99 1.72
CA TYR A 136 9.64 -7.38 2.61
C TYR A 136 9.86 -5.88 2.60
N GLN A 137 8.84 -5.14 2.17
CA GLN A 137 8.88 -3.71 1.98
C GLN A 137 7.83 -3.02 2.84
N VAL A 138 8.12 -1.77 3.21
CA VAL A 138 7.26 -0.92 4.02
C VAL A 138 7.04 0.39 3.30
N TYR A 139 5.77 0.77 3.12
CA TYR A 139 5.42 2.12 2.72
C TYR A 139 5.35 3.03 3.96
N THR A 140 5.98 4.20 3.86
CA THR A 140 6.12 5.17 4.97
C THR A 140 5.23 6.40 4.81
N GLY A 141 4.30 6.42 3.85
CA GLY A 141 3.57 7.63 3.44
C GLY A 141 4.36 8.56 2.51
N LYS A 142 5.67 8.33 2.35
CA LYS A 142 6.55 9.13 1.47
C LYS A 142 7.38 8.29 0.51
N LYS A 143 7.80 7.11 0.95
CA LYS A 143 8.59 6.17 0.15
C LYS A 143 8.38 4.73 0.57
N ILE A 144 8.59 3.82 -0.37
CA ILE A 144 8.67 2.39 -0.12
C ILE A 144 10.12 2.04 0.21
N LYS A 145 10.35 1.29 1.30
CA LYS A 145 11.68 0.85 1.75
C LYS A 145 11.72 -0.65 1.90
N THR A 146 12.78 -1.28 1.42
CA THR A 146 13.09 -2.67 1.75
C THR A 146 13.55 -2.77 3.21
N LYS A 147 12.95 -3.69 3.96
CA LYS A 147 13.36 -4.03 5.33
C LYS A 147 14.24 -5.26 5.39
N PHE A 148 13.91 -6.24 4.55
CA PHE A 148 14.64 -7.48 4.42
C PHE A 148 14.47 -7.98 2.99
N SER A 149 15.54 -8.53 2.41
CA SER A 149 15.50 -9.21 1.13
C SER A 149 16.12 -10.60 1.20
N CYS A 150 15.73 -11.43 0.26
CA CYS A 150 16.24 -12.77 0.06
C CYS A 150 16.42 -12.95 -1.44
N GLN A 151 17.60 -13.42 -1.83
CA GLN A 151 17.91 -13.76 -3.21
C GLN A 151 18.37 -15.21 -3.24
N GLY A 152 17.87 -15.99 -4.18
CA GLY A 152 18.34 -17.34 -4.39
C GLY A 152 18.46 -17.69 -5.86
N PHE A 153 19.31 -18.67 -6.13
CA PHE A 153 19.61 -19.16 -7.48
C PHE A 153 19.23 -20.62 -7.60
N TYR A 154 18.76 -20.99 -8.79
CA TYR A 154 18.52 -22.37 -9.16
C TYR A 154 19.77 -22.96 -9.83
N ASP A 155 20.03 -24.25 -9.60
CA ASP A 155 21.00 -25.01 -10.39
C ASP A 155 20.42 -25.40 -11.76
N GLN A 156 21.24 -26.07 -12.59
CA GLN A 156 20.83 -26.56 -13.91
C GLN A 156 19.66 -27.57 -13.86
N SER A 157 19.37 -28.16 -12.69
CA SER A 157 18.24 -29.07 -12.45
C SER A 157 17.03 -28.34 -11.84
N MET A 158 17.01 -27.01 -11.84
CA MET A 158 15.97 -26.17 -11.24
C MET A 158 15.81 -26.35 -9.71
N LYS A 159 16.81 -26.92 -9.03
CA LYS A 159 16.82 -27.04 -7.56
C LYS A 159 17.50 -25.82 -6.95
N LYS A 160 17.11 -25.47 -5.73
CA LYS A 160 17.70 -24.31 -5.02
C LYS A 160 19.15 -24.58 -4.66
N ALA A 161 20.07 -23.86 -5.28
CA ALA A 161 21.50 -24.01 -5.07
C ALA A 161 22.01 -23.13 -3.91
N VAL A 162 21.71 -21.83 -3.96
CA VAL A 162 22.21 -20.84 -3.00
C VAL A 162 21.07 -19.89 -2.60
N GLU A 163 21.05 -19.47 -1.34
CA GLU A 163 20.08 -18.48 -0.82
C GLU A 163 20.80 -17.54 0.16
N SER A 164 20.80 -16.25 -0.16
CA SER A 164 21.38 -15.17 0.65
C SER A 164 20.29 -14.27 1.20
N TYR A 165 20.47 -13.78 2.42
CA TYR A 165 19.50 -12.92 3.09
C TYR A 165 20.16 -11.63 3.53
N TYR A 166 19.43 -10.52 3.39
CA TYR A 166 19.95 -9.20 3.68
C TYR A 166 19.01 -8.38 4.56
N ASP A 167 19.58 -7.50 5.37
CA ASP A 167 18.86 -6.47 6.12
C ASP A 167 18.53 -5.24 5.25
N SER A 168 17.95 -4.20 5.85
CA SER A 168 17.57 -2.97 5.14
C SER A 168 18.75 -2.14 4.62
N LYS A 169 19.97 -2.42 5.10
CA LYS A 169 21.21 -1.75 4.70
C LYS A 169 21.98 -2.55 3.64
N GLY A 170 21.50 -3.75 3.29
CA GLY A 170 22.18 -4.66 2.37
C GLY A 170 23.23 -5.56 3.04
N ASN A 171 23.31 -5.57 4.37
CA ASN A 171 24.24 -6.47 5.07
C ASN A 171 23.70 -7.89 5.06
N ASN A 172 24.57 -8.88 4.85
CA ASN A 172 24.20 -10.28 4.93
C ASN A 172 23.76 -10.63 6.37
N VAL A 173 22.67 -11.39 6.50
CA VAL A 173 22.15 -11.87 7.77
C VAL A 173 21.85 -13.37 7.71
N SER A 174 21.89 -14.04 8.86
CA SER A 174 21.55 -15.46 8.91
C SER A 174 20.09 -15.72 8.53
N LYS A 175 19.84 -16.89 7.93
CA LYS A 175 18.50 -17.42 7.62
C LYS A 175 17.57 -17.38 8.83
N LYS A 176 18.09 -17.73 10.02
CA LYS A 176 17.33 -17.74 11.29
C LYS A 176 16.88 -16.33 11.66
N THR A 177 17.79 -15.35 11.60
CA THR A 177 17.49 -13.94 11.88
C THR A 177 16.44 -13.42 10.90
N PHE A 178 16.64 -13.62 9.59
CA PHE A 178 15.68 -13.21 8.56
C PHE A 178 14.29 -13.80 8.81
N LYS A 179 14.18 -15.12 8.97
CA LYS A 179 12.89 -15.80 9.19
C LYS A 179 12.18 -15.29 10.45
N ASN A 180 12.92 -15.08 11.54
CA ASN A 180 12.35 -14.57 12.78
C ASN A 180 11.79 -13.15 12.62
N GLN A 181 12.53 -12.25 11.96
CA GLN A 181 12.07 -10.87 11.73
C GLN A 181 10.85 -10.82 10.80
N ILE A 182 10.91 -11.55 9.69
CA ILE A 182 9.78 -11.67 8.75
C ILE A 182 8.53 -12.25 9.44
N ARG A 183 8.70 -13.28 10.29
CA ARG A 183 7.59 -13.86 11.06
C ARG A 183 6.94 -12.84 11.98
N LYS A 184 7.72 -12.00 12.67
CA LYS A 184 7.20 -10.93 13.55
C LYS A 184 6.39 -9.91 12.74
N LEU A 185 6.92 -9.45 11.62
CA LEU A 185 6.29 -8.46 10.74
C LEU A 185 4.96 -8.94 10.15
N LYS A 186 4.84 -10.24 9.87
CA LYS A 186 3.65 -10.87 9.27
C LYS A 186 2.66 -11.43 10.29
N LYS A 187 3.01 -11.47 11.58
CA LYS A 187 2.24 -12.16 12.62
C LYS A 187 0.81 -11.59 12.68
N LYS A 188 -0.19 -12.47 12.59
CA LYS A 188 -1.62 -12.13 12.55
C LYS A 188 -2.02 -11.18 11.40
N GLY A 189 -1.21 -11.12 10.33
CA GLY A 189 -1.46 -10.25 9.19
C GLY A 189 -2.60 -10.76 8.31
N LYS A 190 -3.61 -9.92 8.03
CA LYS A 190 -4.68 -10.22 7.05
C LYS A 190 -4.12 -10.04 5.64
N LYS A 191 -4.01 -11.13 4.89
CA LYS A 191 -3.33 -11.13 3.59
C LYS A 191 -4.27 -10.67 2.48
N LEU A 192 -3.74 -9.85 1.58
CA LEU A 192 -4.26 -9.67 0.24
C LEU A 192 -3.13 -10.04 -0.72
N THR A 193 -3.35 -11.00 -1.62
CA THR A 193 -2.36 -11.35 -2.63
C THR A 193 -2.87 -10.91 -3.99
N ILE A 194 -2.04 -10.21 -4.74
CA ILE A 194 -2.22 -9.94 -6.16
C ILE A 194 -1.16 -10.75 -6.88
N SER A 195 -1.58 -11.61 -7.79
CA SER A 195 -0.70 -12.45 -8.60
C SER A 195 -0.91 -12.11 -10.08
N GLU A 196 -0.15 -12.75 -10.95
CA GLU A 196 -0.30 -12.72 -12.40
C GLU A 196 -1.77 -12.70 -12.87
N GLY A 197 -2.07 -11.86 -13.86
CA GLY A 197 -3.42 -11.59 -14.37
C GLY A 197 -4.26 -10.66 -13.49
N ALA A 198 -3.85 -10.42 -12.25
CA ALA A 198 -4.49 -9.52 -11.29
C ALA A 198 -6.02 -9.73 -11.16
N ASN A 199 -6.45 -11.00 -11.13
CA ASN A 199 -7.88 -11.41 -11.18
C ASN A 199 -8.76 -10.84 -10.06
N ASN A 200 -8.15 -10.34 -8.98
CA ASN A 200 -8.88 -9.72 -7.89
C ASN A 200 -8.89 -8.18 -7.98
N MET A 201 -8.31 -7.55 -9.01
CA MET A 201 -8.43 -6.11 -9.26
C MET A 201 -9.63 -5.82 -10.18
N TYR A 202 -10.01 -4.55 -10.29
CA TYR A 202 -11.18 -4.12 -11.05
C TYR A 202 -10.75 -3.51 -12.38
N LEU A 203 -11.41 -3.85 -13.48
CA LEU A 203 -11.15 -3.22 -14.78
C LEU A 203 -11.37 -1.69 -14.68
N ASN A 204 -10.48 -0.91 -15.27
CA ASN A 204 -10.59 0.54 -15.33
C ASN A 204 -11.69 0.96 -16.32
N ASN A 205 -12.92 0.99 -15.84
CA ASN A 205 -14.07 1.52 -16.57
C ASN A 205 -14.93 2.38 -15.65
N LYS A 206 -15.84 3.15 -16.24
CA LYS A 206 -16.69 4.10 -15.51
C LYS A 206 -17.42 3.46 -14.34
N ASP A 207 -18.07 2.32 -14.57
CA ASP A 207 -18.89 1.63 -13.55
C ASP A 207 -18.06 1.18 -12.35
N ASN A 208 -16.89 0.59 -12.61
CA ASN A 208 -15.98 0.16 -11.55
C ASN A 208 -15.38 1.35 -10.80
N CYS A 209 -14.99 2.42 -11.51
CA CYS A 209 -14.48 3.64 -10.88
C CYS A 209 -15.53 4.25 -9.94
N ASP A 210 -16.77 4.41 -10.41
CA ASP A 210 -17.85 4.96 -9.58
C ASP A 210 -18.16 4.05 -8.38
N LYS A 211 -18.16 2.72 -8.58
CA LYS A 211 -18.43 1.74 -7.51
C LYS A 211 -17.31 1.60 -6.48
N TYR A 212 -16.05 1.55 -6.89
CA TYR A 212 -14.94 1.18 -6.00
C TYR A 212 -14.09 2.36 -5.55
N ILE A 213 -14.18 3.51 -6.22
CA ILE A 213 -13.51 4.76 -5.82
C ILE A 213 -14.50 5.68 -5.12
N LEU A 214 -15.61 6.03 -5.78
CA LEU A 214 -16.55 7.05 -5.31
C LEU A 214 -17.69 6.53 -4.42
N SER A 215 -17.80 5.22 -4.18
CA SER A 215 -18.83 4.68 -3.30
C SER A 215 -18.80 5.39 -1.93
N LYS A 216 -19.92 6.05 -1.64
CA LYS A 216 -20.28 6.54 -0.31
C LYS A 216 -20.51 5.29 0.55
N LYS A 217 -19.53 4.98 1.40
CA LYS A 217 -19.77 4.11 2.56
C LYS A 217 -20.13 4.97 3.75
#